data_AF-A0A355TVC9-F1
#
_entry.id   AF-A0A355TVC9-F1
#
_cell.length_a   1.000
_cell.length_b   1.000
_cell.length_c   1.000
_cell.angle_alpha   90.00
_cell.angle_beta   90.00
_cell.angle_gamma   90.00
#
_symmetry.space_group_name_H-M   'P 1'
#
loop_
_entity.id
_entity.type
_entity.pdbx_description
1 polymer ?
#
loop_
_entity_poly.entity_id
_entity_poly.type
_entity_poly.pdbx_seq_one_letter_code
_entity_poly.pdbx_strand_id
1 'polypeptide(L)'
;MKFCNKCKHIHNDEELMCPECKKPLEIIEDENTPVFMLSAQGFELSRVRTALEDNGVPCDTAARKKNISADAVTGYDNSEYDLLVPYSAYEKAYDICVGIGAINEGEAEILDDDGQPVPKVKSATEEFEEMSGVKRTTVRIISAILLIAVFCIVIWGTDYIMEIFKHLFGN
;
A
#
# COMPACT_ATOMS: atom_id res chain seq x y z
N MET A 1 -0.42 -18.74 -13.40
CA MET A 1 -0.84 -17.74 -12.39
C MET A 1 -1.49 -18.44 -11.21
N LYS A 2 -1.20 -17.97 -9.99
CA LYS A 2 -1.62 -18.55 -8.72
C LYS A 2 -2.46 -17.57 -7.92
N PHE A 3 -3.44 -18.04 -7.15
CA PHE A 3 -4.45 -17.19 -6.50
C PHE A 3 -4.55 -17.44 -4.99
N CYS A 4 -4.62 -16.38 -4.17
CA CYS A 4 -4.98 -16.52 -2.74
C CYS A 4 -6.49 -16.38 -2.57
N ASN A 5 -7.18 -17.46 -2.18
CA ASN A 5 -8.61 -17.45 -1.83
C ASN A 5 -9.02 -16.44 -0.74
N LYS A 6 -8.07 -15.95 0.07
CA LYS A 6 -8.33 -15.00 1.16
C LYS A 6 -8.14 -13.54 0.77
N CYS A 7 -7.09 -13.24 0.01
CA CYS A 7 -6.78 -11.88 -0.43
C CYS A 7 -7.35 -11.58 -1.83
N LYS A 8 -7.71 -12.62 -2.58
CA LYS A 8 -8.16 -12.55 -3.97
C LYS A 8 -7.11 -11.98 -4.95
N HIS A 9 -5.85 -11.90 -4.55
CA HIS A 9 -4.75 -11.48 -5.42
C HIS A 9 -4.22 -12.64 -6.26
N ILE A 10 -3.77 -12.28 -7.47
CA ILE A 10 -3.01 -13.15 -8.36
C ILE A 10 -1.52 -12.95 -8.10
N HIS A 11 -0.79 -14.07 -8.09
CA HIS A 11 0.65 -14.16 -7.90
C HIS A 11 1.28 -14.98 -9.04
N ASN A 12 2.57 -14.77 -9.26
CA ASN A 12 3.35 -15.56 -10.21
C ASN A 12 3.48 -17.03 -9.76
N ASP A 13 3.71 -17.93 -10.72
CA ASP A 13 3.74 -19.38 -10.47
C ASP A 13 4.90 -19.85 -9.59
N GLU A 14 5.91 -19.01 -9.37
CA GLU A 14 7.05 -19.28 -8.51
C GLU A 14 6.69 -19.24 -7.01
N GLU A 15 5.65 -18.47 -6.65
CA GLU A 15 5.24 -18.31 -5.26
C GLU A 15 4.32 -19.48 -4.84
N LEU A 16 4.61 -20.16 -3.73
CA LEU A 16 3.75 -21.24 -3.20
C LEU A 16 2.80 -20.74 -2.11
N MET A 17 3.14 -19.62 -1.48
CA MET A 17 2.37 -19.01 -0.41
C MET A 17 2.23 -17.52 -0.69
N CYS A 18 1.04 -16.98 -0.42
CA CYS A 18 0.81 -15.55 -0.56
C CYS A 18 1.57 -14.77 0.52
N PRO A 19 2.28 -13.68 0.17
CA PRO A 19 3.03 -12.85 1.09
C PRO A 19 2.16 -12.15 2.15
N GLU A 20 0.89 -11.84 1.81
CA GLU A 20 -0.03 -11.20 2.74
C GLU A 20 -0.72 -12.20 3.68
N CYS A 21 -1.35 -13.23 3.12
CA CYS A 21 -2.22 -14.15 3.86
C CYS A 21 -1.47 -15.36 4.46
N LYS A 22 -0.24 -15.64 4.00
CA LYS A 22 0.54 -16.87 4.27
C LYS A 22 -0.24 -18.17 4.01
N LYS A 23 -1.29 -18.10 3.18
CA LYS A 23 -2.05 -19.27 2.76
C LYS A 23 -1.44 -19.85 1.48
N PRO A 24 -1.61 -21.17 1.25
CA PRO A 24 -1.23 -21.78 -0.01
C PRO A 24 -1.97 -21.10 -1.15
N LEU A 25 -1.26 -20.90 -2.26
CA LEU A 25 -1.84 -20.39 -3.49
C LEU A 25 -2.42 -21.54 -4.31
N GLU A 26 -3.59 -21.32 -4.87
CA GLU A 26 -4.32 -22.31 -5.69
C GLU A 26 -4.30 -21.89 -7.16
N ILE A 27 -4.50 -22.86 -8.06
CA ILE A 27 -4.62 -22.58 -9.50
C ILE A 27 -6.05 -22.10 -9.75
N ILE A 28 -6.20 -21.04 -10.54
CA ILE A 28 -7.52 -20.55 -10.94
C ILE A 28 -8.07 -21.51 -11.99
N GLU A 29 -9.11 -22.27 -11.65
CA GLU A 29 -9.81 -23.16 -12.57
C GLU A 29 -11.06 -22.51 -13.18
N ASP A 30 -11.63 -21.49 -12.53
CA ASP A 30 -12.89 -20.86 -12.92
C ASP A 30 -12.68 -19.43 -13.42
N GLU A 31 -13.12 -19.16 -14.64
CA GLU A 31 -13.00 -17.86 -15.33
C GLU A 31 -13.77 -16.71 -14.67
N ASN A 32 -14.77 -17.01 -13.83
CA ASN A 32 -15.58 -16.04 -13.09
C ASN A 32 -15.07 -15.81 -11.67
N THR A 33 -13.93 -16.39 -11.30
CA THR A 33 -13.34 -16.19 -9.97
C THR A 33 -13.08 -14.68 -9.75
N PRO A 34 -13.62 -14.07 -8.66
CA PRO A 34 -13.43 -12.66 -8.40
C PRO A 34 -12.00 -12.39 -7.90
N VAL A 35 -11.27 -11.61 -8.66
CA VAL A 35 -9.88 -11.21 -8.44
C VAL A 35 -9.81 -9.76 -8.00
N PHE A 36 -8.92 -9.46 -7.06
CA PHE A 36 -8.64 -8.11 -6.62
C PHE A 36 -7.95 -7.27 -7.70
N MET A 37 -8.47 -6.06 -7.92
CA MET A 37 -7.95 -5.10 -8.89
C MET A 37 -7.20 -3.95 -8.20
N LEU A 38 -7.93 -3.14 -7.42
CA LEU A 38 -7.40 -2.00 -6.69
C LEU A 38 -8.30 -1.66 -5.50
N SER A 39 -7.78 -0.88 -4.57
CA SER A 39 -8.58 -0.29 -3.50
C SER A 39 -8.80 1.19 -3.77
N ALA A 40 -10.05 1.63 -3.66
CA ALA A 40 -10.43 3.03 -3.84
C ALA A 40 -11.48 3.45 -2.82
N GLN A 41 -11.64 4.76 -2.66
CA GLN A 41 -12.60 5.37 -1.75
C GLN A 41 -13.33 6.53 -2.44
N GLY A 42 -14.58 6.78 -2.03
CA GLY A 42 -15.37 7.92 -2.49
C GLY A 42 -15.42 8.07 -4.02
N PHE A 43 -15.06 9.26 -4.50
CA PHE A 43 -15.14 9.63 -5.92
C PHE A 43 -14.27 8.77 -6.84
N GLU A 44 -13.07 8.37 -6.39
CA GLU A 44 -12.18 7.53 -7.20
C GLU A 44 -12.80 6.15 -7.45
N LEU A 45 -13.50 5.59 -6.47
CA LEU A 45 -14.21 4.32 -6.63
C LEU A 45 -15.29 4.45 -7.71
N SER A 46 -16.08 5.52 -7.67
CA SER A 46 -17.10 5.79 -8.69
C SER A 46 -16.47 5.96 -10.07
N ARG A 47 -15.36 6.70 -10.18
CA ARG A 47 -14.66 6.94 -11.45
C ARG A 47 -14.17 5.63 -12.09
N VAL A 48 -13.49 4.79 -11.31
CA VAL A 48 -12.98 3.50 -11.79
C VAL A 48 -14.12 2.56 -12.15
N ARG A 49 -15.15 2.49 -11.29
CA ARG A 49 -16.33 1.63 -11.53
C ARG A 49 -17.03 1.98 -12.83
N THR A 50 -17.31 3.25 -13.07
CA THR A 50 -17.96 3.71 -14.31
C THR A 50 -17.11 3.39 -15.53
N ALA A 51 -15.80 3.61 -15.46
CA ALA A 51 -14.91 3.27 -16.57
C ALA A 51 -14.92 1.77 -16.91
N LEU A 52 -14.99 0.90 -15.91
CA LEU A 52 -15.09 -0.54 -16.13
C LEU A 52 -16.46 -0.94 -16.71
N GLU A 53 -17.54 -0.41 -16.16
CA GLU A 53 -18.91 -0.66 -16.63
C GLU A 53 -19.12 -0.18 -18.08
N ASP A 54 -18.61 1.00 -18.44
CA ASP A 54 -18.69 1.55 -19.81
C ASP A 54 -17.95 0.69 -20.84
N ASN A 55 -16.89 0.01 -20.40
CA ASN A 55 -16.12 -0.92 -21.22
C ASN A 55 -16.67 -2.37 -21.18
N GLY A 56 -17.81 -2.59 -20.52
CA GLY A 56 -18.47 -3.89 -20.40
C GLY A 56 -17.73 -4.89 -19.51
N VAL A 57 -16.96 -4.41 -18.54
CA VAL A 57 -16.27 -5.24 -17.55
C VAL A 57 -17.11 -5.30 -16.27
N PRO A 58 -17.62 -6.48 -15.87
CA PRO A 58 -18.34 -6.63 -14.61
C PRO A 58 -17.38 -6.42 -13.43
N CYS A 59 -17.79 -5.60 -12.47
CA CYS A 59 -17.02 -5.33 -11.26
C CYS A 59 -17.90 -5.40 -10.01
N ASP A 60 -17.34 -5.97 -8.94
CA ASP A 60 -17.93 -6.04 -7.61
C ASP A 60 -17.09 -5.21 -6.63
N THR A 61 -17.72 -4.70 -5.58
CA THR A 61 -17.04 -3.92 -4.53
C THR A 61 -17.20 -4.60 -3.17
N ALA A 62 -16.10 -4.82 -2.46
CA ALA A 62 -16.10 -5.37 -1.11
C ALA A 62 -15.55 -4.36 -0.10
N ALA A 63 -16.31 -4.06 0.96
CA ALA A 63 -15.86 -3.13 2.00
C ALA A 63 -14.69 -3.72 2.80
N ARG A 64 -13.57 -2.98 2.94
CA ARG A 64 -12.53 -3.36 3.89
C ARG A 64 -13.03 -3.14 5.32
N LYS A 65 -12.93 -4.18 6.15
CA LYS A 65 -13.39 -4.20 7.55
C LYS A 65 -12.83 -3.10 8.48
N LYS A 66 -11.84 -2.31 8.05
CA LYS A 66 -11.11 -1.39 8.92
C LYS A 66 -11.79 -0.03 9.14
N ASN A 67 -12.70 0.40 8.27
CA ASN A 67 -13.16 1.81 8.24
C ASN A 67 -14.70 2.01 8.28
N ILE A 68 -15.48 1.04 8.77
CA ILE A 68 -16.95 1.08 8.70
C ILE A 68 -17.58 2.21 9.57
N SER A 69 -16.84 2.84 10.48
CA SER A 69 -17.44 3.64 11.56
C SER A 69 -17.30 5.16 11.48
N ALA A 70 -16.76 5.74 10.40
CA ALA A 70 -16.57 7.19 10.31
C ALA A 70 -17.83 7.95 9.84
N ASP A 71 -18.69 7.29 9.06
CA ASP A 71 -19.80 7.93 8.34
C ASP A 71 -20.83 8.60 9.27
N ALA A 72 -21.15 7.96 10.40
CA ALA A 72 -22.10 8.49 11.38
C ALA A 72 -21.67 9.79 12.07
N VAL A 73 -20.37 10.16 11.99
CA VAL A 73 -19.82 11.35 12.65
C VAL A 73 -19.41 12.43 11.65
N THR A 74 -18.92 12.03 10.47
CA THR A 74 -18.40 12.98 9.46
C THR A 74 -19.33 13.21 8.28
N GLY A 75 -20.37 12.39 8.08
CA GLY A 75 -21.24 12.41 6.89
C GLY A 75 -20.48 12.15 5.59
N TYR A 76 -19.34 11.47 5.69
CA TYR A 76 -18.44 11.14 4.58
C TYR A 76 -17.97 9.69 4.75
N ASP A 77 -18.29 8.86 3.76
CA ASP A 77 -17.80 7.50 3.64
C ASP A 77 -16.31 7.49 3.29
N ASN A 78 -15.47 7.49 4.32
CA ASN A 78 -14.02 7.21 4.21
C ASN A 78 -13.73 5.69 4.25
N SER A 79 -14.72 4.86 3.96
CA SER A 79 -14.55 3.43 3.85
C SER A 79 -13.81 3.10 2.55
N GLU A 80 -12.70 2.40 2.69
CA GLU A 80 -11.94 1.88 1.56
C GLU A 80 -12.61 0.60 1.05
N TYR A 81 -12.86 0.56 -0.26
CA TYR A 81 -13.48 -0.57 -0.93
C TYR A 81 -12.47 -1.25 -1.85
N ASP A 82 -12.46 -2.57 -1.80
CA ASP A 82 -11.70 -3.40 -2.71
C ASP A 82 -12.56 -3.68 -3.95
N LEU A 83 -12.02 -3.34 -5.12
CA LEU A 83 -12.68 -3.56 -6.40
C LEU A 83 -12.25 -4.91 -6.95
N LEU A 84 -13.24 -5.74 -7.29
CA LEU A 84 -13.09 -7.13 -7.69
C LEU A 84 -13.58 -7.29 -9.13
N VAL A 85 -12.80 -7.95 -9.97
CA VAL A 85 -13.14 -8.25 -11.37
C VAL A 85 -12.99 -9.76 -11.63
N PRO A 86 -13.80 -10.37 -12.50
CA PRO A 86 -13.59 -11.75 -12.91
C PRO A 86 -12.21 -11.95 -13.53
N TYR A 87 -11.59 -13.11 -13.26
CA TYR A 87 -10.28 -13.47 -13.82
C TYR A 87 -10.23 -13.32 -15.35
N SER A 88 -11.28 -13.76 -16.05
CA SER A 88 -11.41 -13.62 -17.51
C SER A 88 -11.31 -12.18 -18.03
N ALA A 89 -11.72 -11.20 -17.22
CA ALA A 89 -11.71 -9.78 -17.58
C ALA A 89 -10.57 -9.01 -16.90
N TYR A 90 -9.67 -9.68 -16.18
CA TYR A 90 -8.63 -9.04 -15.38
C TYR A 90 -7.68 -8.20 -16.23
N GLU A 91 -7.12 -8.76 -17.30
CA GLU A 91 -6.20 -8.03 -18.19
C GLU A 91 -6.86 -6.81 -18.83
N LYS A 92 -8.10 -6.97 -19.30
CA LYS A 92 -8.88 -5.86 -19.87
C LYS A 92 -9.17 -4.78 -18.82
N ALA A 93 -9.55 -5.18 -17.61
CA ALA A 93 -9.77 -4.26 -16.49
C ALA A 93 -8.49 -3.50 -16.13
N TYR A 94 -7.35 -4.19 -16.22
CA TYR A 94 -6.03 -3.63 -15.97
C TYR A 94 -5.67 -2.54 -16.96
N ASP A 95 -5.79 -2.81 -18.26
CA ASP A 95 -5.54 -1.82 -19.31
C ASP A 95 -6.45 -0.58 -19.17
N ILE A 96 -7.71 -0.78 -18.81
CA ILE A 96 -8.65 0.34 -18.56
C ILE A 96 -8.21 1.14 -17.34
N CYS A 97 -7.88 0.47 -16.24
CA CYS A 97 -7.42 1.13 -15.01
C CYS A 97 -6.12 1.91 -15.25
N VAL A 98 -5.22 1.41 -16.09
CA VAL A 98 -4.02 2.13 -16.51
C VAL A 98 -4.38 3.32 -17.40
N GLY A 99 -5.23 3.12 -18.40
CA GLY A 99 -5.65 4.17 -19.34
C GLY A 99 -6.36 5.36 -18.71
N ILE A 100 -7.08 5.16 -17.60
CA ILE A 100 -7.72 6.23 -16.83
C ILE A 100 -6.82 6.82 -15.72
N GLY A 101 -5.57 6.34 -15.60
CA GLY A 101 -4.63 6.77 -14.56
C GLY A 101 -5.01 6.31 -13.14
N ALA A 102 -5.84 5.27 -13.01
CA ALA A 102 -6.11 4.64 -11.72
C ALA A 102 -4.96 3.72 -11.28
N ILE A 103 -4.25 3.14 -12.26
CA ILE A 103 -3.03 2.35 -12.04
C ILE A 103 -1.90 2.93 -12.93
N ASN A 104 -1.02 3.78 -12.40
CA ASN A 104 0.24 4.15 -13.04
C ASN A 104 1.27 3.01 -12.88
N GLU A 105 1.80 2.52 -14.01
CA GLU A 105 2.84 1.49 -14.08
C GLU A 105 4.26 2.04 -14.14
N GLY A 106 4.43 3.34 -13.91
CA GLY A 106 5.69 4.04 -14.14
C GLY A 106 5.77 4.65 -15.53
N GLU A 107 6.22 5.91 -15.56
CA GLU A 107 6.55 6.71 -16.76
C GLU A 107 5.40 7.13 -17.70
N ALA A 108 4.49 7.94 -17.17
CA ALA A 108 4.03 9.10 -17.93
C ALA A 108 4.14 10.33 -17.03
N GLU A 109 5.29 11.03 -17.09
CA GLU A 109 5.35 12.42 -16.64
C GLU A 109 4.42 13.23 -17.54
N ILE A 110 3.17 13.41 -17.12
CA ILE A 110 2.32 14.45 -17.67
C ILE A 110 2.87 15.75 -17.08
N LEU A 111 3.74 16.41 -17.85
CA LEU A 111 4.14 17.79 -17.59
C LEU A 111 2.90 18.66 -17.85
N ASP A 112 2.40 19.34 -16.83
CA ASP A 112 1.50 20.47 -17.03
C ASP A 112 2.26 21.60 -17.76
N ASP A 113 1.53 22.40 -18.55
CA ASP A 113 2.04 23.57 -19.32
C ASP A 113 2.77 24.61 -18.42
N ASP A 114 2.61 24.50 -17.09
CA ASP A 114 3.20 25.39 -16.08
C ASP A 114 4.32 24.75 -15.24
N GLY A 115 4.76 23.52 -15.55
CA GLY A 115 5.94 22.90 -14.93
C GLY A 115 5.82 22.60 -13.42
N GLN A 116 4.61 22.32 -12.92
CA GLN A 116 4.38 22.02 -11.50
C GLN A 116 3.75 20.62 -11.31
N PRO A 117 4.20 19.80 -10.34
CA PRO A 117 3.76 18.42 -10.22
C PRO A 117 2.36 18.27 -9.61
N VAL A 118 1.48 17.55 -10.33
CA VAL A 118 0.15 17.13 -9.87
C VAL A 118 0.27 16.11 -8.72
N PRO A 119 -0.53 16.19 -7.65
CA PRO A 119 -0.40 15.30 -6.49
C PRO A 119 -0.69 13.83 -6.85
N LYS A 120 0.32 12.98 -6.60
CA LYS A 120 0.40 11.55 -6.90
C LYS A 120 -0.76 10.75 -6.29
N VAL A 121 -1.61 10.17 -7.14
CA VAL A 121 -2.49 9.04 -6.76
C VAL A 121 -1.66 7.76 -6.87
N LYS A 122 -1.46 7.08 -5.74
CA LYS A 122 -0.64 5.88 -5.64
C LYS A 122 -1.31 4.71 -6.32
N SER A 123 -0.72 4.27 -7.41
CA SER A 123 -1.05 3.07 -8.15
C SER A 123 -0.16 1.90 -7.79
N ALA A 124 -0.71 0.71 -7.96
CA ALA A 124 -0.28 -0.52 -7.34
C ALA A 124 0.73 -1.35 -8.15
N THR A 125 1.70 -0.75 -8.86
CA THR A 125 2.66 -1.57 -9.62
C THR A 125 4.15 -1.20 -9.57
N GLU A 126 4.56 -0.11 -8.94
CA GLU A 126 5.99 0.15 -8.70
C GLU A 126 6.22 0.60 -7.26
N GLU A 127 6.28 -0.37 -6.35
CA GLU A 127 7.01 -0.38 -5.08
C GLU A 127 6.46 -1.55 -4.24
N PHE A 128 6.89 -2.78 -4.54
CA PHE A 128 6.94 -3.86 -3.54
C PHE A 128 7.98 -3.54 -2.44
N GLU A 129 8.06 -2.29 -2.00
CA GLU A 129 8.46 -1.94 -0.64
C GLU A 129 7.21 -1.70 0.20
N GLU A 130 6.28 -2.65 0.10
CA GLU A 130 5.09 -2.73 0.93
C GLU A 130 5.55 -2.69 2.40
N MET A 131 5.32 -1.56 3.06
CA MET A 131 5.45 -1.42 4.49
C MET A 131 4.32 -2.20 5.15
N SER A 132 4.51 -3.52 5.24
CA SER A 132 3.68 -4.42 6.03
C SER A 132 3.47 -3.81 7.41
N GLY A 133 2.28 -3.93 7.99
CA GLY A 133 1.92 -3.28 9.27
C GLY A 133 2.91 -3.53 10.41
N VAL A 134 3.74 -4.58 10.31
CA VAL A 134 4.88 -4.89 11.17
C VAL A 134 5.99 -3.83 11.06
N LYS A 135 6.33 -3.37 9.85
CA LYS A 135 7.36 -2.34 9.62
C LYS A 135 6.99 -1.00 10.27
N ARG A 136 5.70 -0.62 10.32
CA ARG A 136 5.26 0.62 11.00
C ARG A 136 5.52 0.59 12.51
N THR A 137 5.32 -0.56 13.17
CA THR A 137 5.67 -0.74 14.58
C THR A 137 7.18 -0.87 14.79
N THR A 138 7.88 -1.58 13.91
CA THR A 138 9.33 -1.75 13.99
C THR A 138 10.06 -0.42 13.81
N VAL A 139 9.65 0.44 12.88
CA VAL A 139 10.23 1.78 12.69
C VAL A 139 10.00 2.65 13.93
N ARG A 140 8.82 2.58 14.56
CA ARG A 140 8.55 3.31 15.82
C ARG A 140 9.42 2.81 16.97
N ILE A 141 9.59 1.50 17.09
CA ILE A 141 10.42 0.88 18.15
C ILE A 141 11.90 1.19 17.91
N ILE A 142 12.40 1.05 16.68
CA ILE A 142 13.79 1.38 16.31
C ILE A 142 14.05 2.86 16.54
N SER A 143 13.15 3.74 16.14
CA SER A 143 13.26 5.20 16.37
C SER A 143 13.33 5.52 17.87
N ALA A 144 12.52 4.87 18.71
CA ALA A 144 12.58 5.02 20.16
C ALA A 144 13.91 4.50 20.75
N ILE A 145 14.39 3.34 20.30
CA ILE A 145 15.67 2.77 20.75
C ILE A 145 16.85 3.67 20.35
N LEU A 146 16.85 4.21 19.13
CA LEU A 146 17.87 5.14 18.65
C LEU A 146 17.91 6.41 19.51
N LEU A 147 16.75 6.94 19.86
CA LEU A 147 16.64 8.11 20.74
C LEU A 147 17.20 7.81 22.13
N ILE A 148 16.87 6.65 22.71
CA ILE A 148 17.44 6.22 24.00
C ILE A 148 18.97 6.08 23.92
N ALA A 149 19.49 5.50 22.83
CA ALA A 149 20.93 5.36 22.63
C ALA A 149 21.65 6.72 22.57
N VAL A 150 21.06 7.73 21.92
CA VAL A 150 21.60 9.10 21.92
C VAL A 150 21.67 9.67 23.34
N PHE A 151 20.62 9.51 24.15
CA PHE A 151 20.64 9.96 25.55
C PHE A 151 21.70 9.22 26.37
N CYS A 152 21.87 7.90 26.19
CA CYS A 152 22.93 7.14 26.85
C CYS A 152 24.33 7.64 26.47
N ILE A 153 24.56 7.94 25.19
CA ILE A 153 25.84 8.51 24.70
C ILE A 153 26.08 9.89 25.32
N VAL A 154 25.06 10.73 25.44
CA VAL A 154 25.20 12.06 26.07
C VAL A 154 25.57 11.91 27.55
N ILE A 155 24.87 11.03 28.30
CA ILE A 155 25.13 10.81 29.73
C ILE A 155 26.55 10.28 29.93
N TRP A 156 26.93 9.20 29.24
CA TRP A 156 28.27 8.63 29.36
C TRP A 156 29.37 9.55 28.80
N GLY A 157 29.05 10.29 27.73
CA GLY A 157 29.95 11.28 27.15
C GLY A 157 30.25 12.41 28.13
N THR A 158 29.27 12.88 28.91
CA THR A 158 29.51 13.90 29.94
C THR A 158 30.41 13.40 31.06
N ASP A 159 30.23 12.17 31.52
CA ASP A 159 31.09 11.56 32.55
C ASP A 159 32.53 11.35 32.01
N TYR A 160 32.68 10.91 30.76
CA TYR A 160 33.97 10.73 30.10
C TYR A 160 34.70 12.06 29.83
N ILE A 161 33.96 13.12 29.45
CA ILE A 161 34.53 14.46 29.27
C ILE A 161 35.02 15.01 30.61
N MET A 162 34.31 14.79 31.72
CA MET A 162 34.76 15.21 33.05
C MET A 162 36.04 14.50 33.50
N GLU A 163 36.19 13.21 33.16
CA GLU A 163 37.41 12.44 33.46
C GLU A 163 38.61 12.94 32.62
N ILE A 164 38.39 13.25 31.34
CA ILE A 164 39.40 13.87 30.47
C ILE A 164 39.77 15.28 30.96
N PHE A 165 38.81 16.12 31.35
CA PHE A 165 39.07 17.46 31.88
C PHE A 165 39.85 17.40 33.20
N LYS A 166 39.52 16.46 34.10
CA LYS A 166 40.32 16.24 35.32
C LYS A 166 41.75 15.83 35.01
N HIS A 167 41.97 15.01 33.97
CA HIS A 167 43.30 14.57 33.58
C HIS A 167 44.10 15.66 32.82
N LEU A 168 43.43 16.59 32.15
CA LEU A 168 44.05 17.70 31.40
C LEU A 168 44.30 18.97 32.24
N PHE A 169 43.49 19.23 33.26
CA PHE A 169 43.58 20.44 34.10
C PHE A 169 43.85 20.17 35.58
N GLY A 170 44.04 18.90 35.98
CA GLY A 170 44.27 18.48 37.35
C GLY A 170 45.70 18.08 37.68
N ASN A 171 46.69 18.72 37.04
CA ASN A 171 48.07 18.77 37.52
C ASN A 171 48.45 20.21 37.83
#